data_AF-A0A6J1M5E0-F1
#
_entry.id   AF-A0A6J1M5E0-F1
#
_cell.length_a   1.000
_cell.length_b   1.000
_cell.length_c   1.000
_cell.angle_alpha   90.00
_cell.angle_beta   90.00
_cell.angle_gamma   90.00
#
_symmetry.space_group_name_H-M   'P 1'
#
loop_
_entity.id
_entity.type
_entity.pdbx_description
1 polymer ?
#
loop_
_entity_poly.entity_id
_entity_poly.type
_entity_poly.pdbx_seq_one_letter_code
_entity_poly.pdbx_strand_id
1 'polypeptide(L)'
;MLKIVFIASLLVSAVLAAPVSEPNKKKTKKKQKYERIQNLSAKYNFGVSVSDDINDGQLEREETRDGTKVTGHYSYSDGFVKRIVHYEADENGYRVTKEEMEVIGDGPKFNPDGQADIEGSQIGRYSIKLDRTDNSQHYKDAKQ
;
A
#
# COMPACT_ATOMS: atom_id res chain seq x y z
N MET A 1 -29.19 -34.72 -37.75
CA MET A 1 -28.98 -33.80 -36.61
C MET A 1 -27.51 -33.60 -36.25
N LEU A 2 -26.66 -34.64 -36.31
CA LEU A 2 -25.21 -34.53 -36.03
C LEU A 2 -24.43 -33.59 -36.97
N LYS A 3 -24.78 -33.55 -38.28
CA LYS A 3 -24.09 -32.70 -39.28
C LYS A 3 -24.24 -31.18 -39.04
N ILE A 4 -25.37 -30.73 -38.48
CA ILE A 4 -25.61 -29.30 -38.21
C ILE A 4 -24.81 -28.85 -36.97
N VAL A 5 -24.67 -29.72 -35.97
CA VAL A 5 -23.88 -29.46 -34.76
C VAL A 5 -22.38 -29.33 -35.07
N PHE A 6 -21.85 -30.17 -35.97
CA PHE A 6 -20.45 -30.08 -36.41
C PHE A 6 -20.15 -28.78 -37.17
N ILE A 7 -21.04 -28.34 -38.06
CA ILE A 7 -20.86 -27.10 -38.82
C ILE A 7 -20.95 -25.88 -37.90
N ALA A 8 -21.89 -25.87 -36.94
CA ALA A 8 -22.01 -24.82 -35.95
C ALA A 8 -20.78 -24.74 -35.03
N SER A 9 -20.25 -25.89 -34.58
CA SER A 9 -19.02 -25.97 -33.77
C SER A 9 -17.78 -25.47 -34.52
N LEU A 10 -17.66 -25.80 -35.81
CA LEU A 10 -16.54 -25.35 -36.65
C LEU A 10 -16.58 -23.84 -36.91
N LEU A 11 -17.77 -23.26 -37.11
CA LEU A 11 -17.96 -21.81 -37.27
C LEU A 11 -17.63 -21.04 -35.99
N VAL A 12 -18.03 -21.55 -34.81
CA VAL A 12 -17.67 -20.92 -33.52
C VAL A 12 -16.15 -20.94 -33.29
N SER A 13 -15.49 -22.04 -33.67
CA SER A 13 -14.03 -22.19 -33.56
C SER A 13 -13.28 -21.23 -34.50
N ALA A 14 -13.78 -21.05 -35.72
CA ALA A 14 -13.21 -20.10 -36.69
C ALA A 14 -13.39 -18.63 -36.26
N VAL A 15 -14.50 -18.29 -35.60
CA VAL A 15 -14.73 -16.95 -35.04
C VAL A 15 -13.79 -16.65 -33.87
N LEU A 16 -13.48 -17.63 -33.01
CA LEU A 16 -12.52 -17.45 -31.91
C LEU A 16 -11.06 -17.34 -32.41
N ALA A 17 -10.71 -18.01 -33.51
CA ALA A 17 -9.37 -17.98 -34.10
C ALA A 17 -9.16 -16.85 -35.12
N ALA A 18 -10.19 -16.05 -35.41
CA ALA A 18 -10.09 -14.98 -36.40
C ALA A 18 -9.06 -13.93 -35.96
N PRO A 19 -8.13 -13.53 -36.85
CA PRO A 19 -7.12 -12.54 -36.52
C PRO A 19 -7.80 -11.22 -36.17
N VAL A 20 -7.37 -10.60 -35.07
CA VAL A 20 -7.82 -9.27 -34.67
C VAL A 20 -7.68 -8.32 -35.87
N SER A 21 -8.79 -7.70 -36.27
CA SER A 21 -8.81 -6.80 -37.42
C SER A 21 -7.81 -5.64 -37.26
N GLU A 22 -7.20 -5.20 -38.36
CA GLU A 22 -6.32 -4.02 -38.49
C GLU A 22 -6.76 -2.81 -37.61
N PRO A 23 -8.03 -2.35 -37.66
CA PRO A 23 -8.50 -1.26 -36.81
C PRO A 23 -8.43 -1.58 -35.31
N ASN A 24 -8.72 -2.81 -34.90
CA ASN A 24 -8.58 -3.23 -33.50
C ASN A 24 -7.11 -3.30 -33.07
N LYS A 25 -6.20 -3.79 -33.92
CA LYS A 25 -4.74 -3.77 -33.64
C LYS A 25 -4.21 -2.36 -33.41
N LYS A 26 -4.62 -1.39 -34.24
CA LYS A 26 -4.22 0.02 -34.09
C LYS A 26 -4.75 0.64 -32.80
N LYS A 27 -6.01 0.36 -32.44
CA LYS A 27 -6.59 0.79 -31.16
C LYS A 27 -5.82 0.21 -29.97
N THR A 28 -5.49 -1.09 -29.99
CA THR A 28 -4.70 -1.74 -28.92
C THR A 28 -3.31 -1.13 -28.79
N LYS A 29 -2.56 -0.93 -29.89
CA LYS A 29 -1.24 -0.29 -29.84
C LYS A 29 -1.31 1.13 -29.31
N LYS A 30 -2.33 1.89 -29.72
CA LYS A 30 -2.56 3.26 -29.22
C LYS A 30 -2.84 3.27 -27.72
N LYS A 31 -3.69 2.35 -27.23
CA LYS A 31 -3.95 2.15 -25.80
C LYS A 31 -2.67 1.82 -25.01
N GLN A 32 -1.92 0.82 -25.45
CA GLN A 32 -0.63 0.43 -24.84
C GLN A 32 0.38 1.58 -24.77
N LYS A 33 0.42 2.41 -25.83
CA LYS A 33 1.26 3.61 -25.84
C LYS A 33 0.85 4.59 -24.75
N TYR A 34 -0.45 4.86 -24.59
CA TYR A 34 -0.92 5.78 -23.54
C TYR A 34 -0.72 5.23 -22.14
N GLU A 35 -0.93 3.93 -21.92
CA GLU A 35 -0.66 3.28 -20.63
C GLU A 35 0.83 3.37 -20.28
N ARG A 36 1.72 3.11 -21.25
CA ARG A 36 3.16 3.29 -21.06
C ARG A 36 3.52 4.72 -20.69
N ILE A 37 2.98 5.70 -21.41
CA ILE A 37 3.24 7.13 -21.14
C ILE A 37 2.75 7.48 -19.74
N GLN A 38 1.53 7.08 -19.37
CA GLN A 38 0.97 7.32 -18.04
C GLN A 38 1.85 6.72 -16.94
N ASN A 39 2.29 5.46 -17.09
CA ASN A 39 3.16 4.81 -16.12
C ASN A 39 4.53 5.49 -15.99
N LEU A 40 5.13 5.92 -17.10
CA LEU A 40 6.42 6.63 -17.10
C LEU A 40 6.31 8.06 -16.55
N SER A 41 5.14 8.69 -16.62
CA SER A 41 4.89 10.04 -16.11
C SER A 41 4.29 10.07 -14.71
N ALA A 42 3.93 8.91 -14.14
CA ALA A 42 3.25 8.83 -12.85
C ALA A 42 4.18 9.29 -11.73
N LYS A 43 3.73 10.29 -10.96
CA LYS A 43 4.45 10.79 -9.79
C LYS A 43 3.49 11.01 -8.64
N TYR A 44 3.92 10.62 -7.44
CA TYR A 44 3.24 10.97 -6.20
C TYR A 44 4.26 11.00 -5.06
N ASN A 45 3.88 11.68 -3.99
CA ASN A 45 4.52 11.54 -2.70
C ASN A 45 3.44 11.52 -1.62
N PHE A 46 3.59 10.67 -0.62
CA PHE A 46 2.77 10.76 0.58
C PHE A 46 3.58 10.42 1.82
N GLY A 47 3.13 10.96 2.94
CA GLY A 47 3.67 10.70 4.26
C GLY A 47 2.54 10.60 5.29
N VAL A 48 2.68 9.68 6.23
CA VAL A 48 1.81 9.58 7.42
C VAL A 48 2.67 9.29 8.64
N SER A 49 2.36 9.96 9.74
CA SER A 49 2.94 9.69 11.06
C SER A 49 1.85 9.59 12.10
N VAL A 50 2.02 8.66 13.04
CA VAL A 50 1.22 8.52 14.26
C VAL A 50 2.17 8.55 15.43
N SER A 51 1.98 9.52 16.32
CA SER A 51 2.65 9.59 17.62
C SER A 51 1.63 9.34 18.71
N ASP A 52 1.63 8.13 19.26
CA ASP A 52 0.71 7.69 20.32
C ASP A 52 1.39 7.73 21.69
N ASP A 53 1.15 8.82 22.44
CA ASP A 53 1.62 8.97 23.81
C ASP A 53 0.69 8.28 24.83
N ILE A 54 -0.32 7.51 24.39
CA ILE A 54 -1.21 6.73 25.26
C ILE A 54 -0.60 5.36 25.54
N ASN A 55 0.06 4.74 24.55
CA ASN A 55 0.69 3.42 24.65
C ASN A 55 2.09 3.36 24.01
N ASP A 56 2.84 4.48 23.99
CA ASP A 56 4.18 4.60 23.38
C ASP A 56 4.30 4.07 21.94
N GLY A 57 3.19 4.08 21.21
CA GLY A 57 3.11 3.61 19.83
C GLY A 57 3.61 4.68 18.87
N GLN A 58 4.50 4.32 17.95
CA GLN A 58 4.87 5.23 16.86
C GLN A 58 4.78 4.50 15.53
N LEU A 59 4.19 5.14 14.53
CA LEU A 59 4.14 4.64 13.16
C LEU A 59 4.53 5.76 12.23
N GLU A 60 5.35 5.45 11.24
CA GLU A 60 5.68 6.40 10.17
C GLU A 60 5.70 5.66 8.84
N ARG A 61 5.28 6.34 7.79
CA ARG A 61 5.43 5.85 6.42
C ARG A 61 5.63 7.03 5.49
N GLU A 62 6.65 6.96 4.66
CA GLU A 62 6.87 7.87 3.54
C GLU A 62 7.10 7.06 2.27
N GLU A 63 6.45 7.47 1.18
CA GLU A 63 6.62 6.84 -0.11
C GLU A 63 6.54 7.85 -1.25
N THR A 64 7.55 7.80 -2.11
CA THR A 64 7.64 8.59 -3.33
C THR A 64 7.64 7.66 -4.53
N ARG A 65 6.87 8.03 -5.55
CA ARG A 65 6.96 7.45 -6.89
C ARG A 65 7.48 8.48 -7.89
N ASP A 66 8.48 8.07 -8.66
CA ASP A 66 8.91 8.78 -9.86
C ASP A 66 8.98 7.83 -11.06
N GLY A 67 8.01 7.96 -11.98
CA GLY A 67 7.91 7.13 -13.18
C GLY A 67 7.67 5.67 -12.82
N THR A 68 8.62 4.79 -13.15
CA THR A 68 8.57 3.35 -12.85
C THR A 68 9.18 2.99 -11.50
N LYS A 69 9.83 3.92 -10.81
CA LYS A 69 10.49 3.67 -9.53
C LYS A 69 9.63 4.17 -8.37
N VAL A 70 9.49 3.32 -7.34
CA VAL A 70 8.94 3.67 -6.03
C VAL A 70 10.04 3.47 -5.01
N THR A 71 10.18 4.43 -4.09
CA THR A 71 11.06 4.33 -2.93
C THR A 71 10.29 4.78 -1.71
N GLY A 72 10.52 4.14 -0.58
CA GLY A 72 9.89 4.55 0.66
C GLY A 72 10.49 3.85 1.85
N HIS A 73 9.92 4.16 3.00
CA HIS A 73 10.20 3.45 4.23
C HIS A 73 8.97 3.43 5.11
N TYR A 74 8.95 2.49 6.04
CA TYR A 74 8.03 2.54 7.16
C TYR A 74 8.81 2.34 8.46
N SER A 75 8.33 2.99 9.52
CA SER A 75 8.83 2.79 10.88
C SER A 75 7.71 2.36 11.82
N TYR A 76 8.07 1.58 12.82
CA TYR A 76 7.19 1.08 13.85
C TYR A 76 7.91 1.08 15.20
N SER A 77 7.21 1.50 16.25
CA SER A 77 7.63 1.42 17.64
C SER A 77 6.47 1.00 18.52
N ASP A 78 6.76 0.19 19.53
CA ASP A 78 5.83 -0.28 20.56
C ASP A 78 6.32 -0.02 21.99
N GLY A 79 7.32 0.83 22.17
CA GLY A 79 7.96 1.10 23.47
C GLY A 79 8.98 0.04 23.91
N PHE A 80 9.01 -1.14 23.27
CA PHE A 80 10.11 -2.10 23.43
C PHE A 80 11.16 -1.90 22.35
N VAL A 81 10.72 -1.86 21.10
CA VAL A 81 11.61 -1.86 19.93
C VAL A 81 11.16 -0.84 18.91
N LYS A 82 12.12 -0.21 18.24
CA LYS A 82 11.90 0.57 17.03
C LYS A 82 12.43 -0.22 15.84
N ARG A 83 11.65 -0.32 14.78
CA ARG A 83 12.05 -0.92 13.50
C ARG A 83 11.85 0.06 12.37
N ILE A 84 12.79 0.11 11.45
CA ILE A 84 12.71 0.90 10.22
C ILE A 84 13.05 -0.01 9.04
N VAL A 85 12.22 0.01 8.02
CA VAL A 85 12.43 -0.79 6.79
C VAL A 85 12.37 0.13 5.60
N HIS A 86 13.45 0.19 4.84
CA HIS A 86 13.53 0.91 3.57
C HIS A 86 13.30 -0.05 2.41
N TYR A 87 12.55 0.40 1.42
CA TYR A 87 12.21 -0.42 0.27
C TYR A 87 12.25 0.37 -1.03
N GLU A 88 12.42 -0.36 -2.12
CA GLU A 88 12.20 0.15 -3.47
C GLU A 88 11.45 -0.87 -4.33
N ALA A 89 10.73 -0.37 -5.32
CA ALA A 89 10.12 -1.19 -6.37
C ALA A 89 10.36 -0.56 -7.73
N ASP A 90 10.84 -1.36 -8.67
CA ASP A 90 11.11 -0.94 -10.05
C ASP A 90 10.91 -2.12 -11.03
N GLU A 91 11.58 -2.09 -12.17
CA GLU A 91 11.53 -3.14 -13.20
C GLU A 91 11.97 -4.53 -12.68
N ASN A 92 12.76 -4.58 -11.60
CA ASN A 92 13.20 -5.82 -10.96
C ASN A 92 12.26 -6.29 -9.83
N GLY A 93 11.12 -5.62 -9.65
CA GLY A 93 10.16 -5.92 -8.59
C GLY A 93 10.47 -5.23 -7.26
N TYR A 94 9.70 -5.59 -6.23
CA TYR A 94 9.83 -5.06 -4.87
C TYR A 94 11.00 -5.69 -4.13
N ARG A 95 11.74 -4.87 -3.38
CA ARG A 95 12.83 -5.33 -2.51
C ARG A 95 13.01 -4.41 -1.30
N VAL A 96 13.39 -5.02 -0.19
CA VAL A 96 13.89 -4.31 0.99
C VAL A 96 15.36 -3.98 0.76
N THR A 97 15.75 -2.73 0.98
CA THR A 97 17.11 -2.25 0.76
C THR A 97 17.89 -2.08 2.06
N LYS A 98 17.19 -1.86 3.18
CA LYS A 98 17.79 -1.70 4.51
C LYS A 98 16.75 -2.01 5.59
N GLU A 99 17.21 -2.67 6.66
CA GLU A 99 16.43 -2.88 7.88
C GLU A 99 17.25 -2.41 9.08
N GLU A 100 16.59 -1.69 9.98
CA GLU A 100 17.17 -1.21 11.23
C GLU A 100 16.26 -1.62 12.38
N MET A 101 16.86 -2.05 13.48
CA MET A 101 16.15 -2.41 14.70
C MET A 101 16.93 -1.92 15.91
N GLU A 102 16.23 -1.25 16.81
CA GLU A 102 16.77 -0.71 18.05
C GLU A 102 15.86 -1.12 19.21
N VAL A 103 16.44 -1.52 20.35
CA VAL A 103 15.70 -1.70 21.60
C VAL A 103 15.63 -0.32 22.27
N ILE A 104 14.42 0.16 22.51
CA ILE A 104 14.16 1.55 22.96
C ILE A 104 13.59 1.64 24.37
N GLY A 105 13.22 0.51 24.99
CA GLY A 105 12.67 0.50 26.33
C GLY A 105 12.16 -0.87 26.77
N ASP A 106 11.52 -0.88 27.94
CA ASP A 106 10.94 -2.07 28.58
C ASP A 106 9.43 -2.17 28.35
N GLY A 107 8.92 -1.50 27.31
CA GLY A 107 7.56 -1.65 26.83
C GLY A 107 6.72 -0.40 26.84
N PRO A 108 5.49 -0.51 26.33
CA PRO A 108 4.58 0.61 26.26
C PRO A 108 4.09 0.93 27.67
N LYS A 109 4.22 2.19 28.07
CA LYS A 109 3.68 2.72 29.31
C LYS A 109 2.33 3.33 29.01
N PHE A 110 1.29 2.75 29.62
CA PHE A 110 -0.05 3.29 29.48
C PHE A 110 -0.14 4.67 30.15
N ASN A 111 -0.59 5.66 29.39
CA ASN A 111 -0.81 7.02 29.86
C ASN A 111 -2.26 7.46 29.53
N PRO A 112 -3.18 7.47 30.50
CA PRO A 112 -4.57 7.86 30.28
C PRO A 112 -4.75 9.37 30.00
N ASP A 113 -3.72 10.16 30.29
CA ASP A 113 -3.64 11.58 29.95
C ASP A 113 -2.93 11.82 28.60
N GLY A 114 -2.47 10.75 27.96
CA GLY A 114 -1.81 10.76 26.66
C GLY A 114 -2.73 11.18 25.51
N GLN A 115 -2.09 11.48 24.39
CA GLN A 115 -2.73 11.90 23.15
C GLN A 115 -2.05 11.18 21.98
N ALA A 116 -2.85 10.74 21.02
CA ALA A 116 -2.36 10.26 19.75
C ALA A 116 -2.45 11.39 18.72
N ASP A 117 -1.31 11.84 18.21
CA ASP A 117 -1.21 12.82 17.13
C ASP A 117 -1.04 12.09 15.79
N ILE A 118 -1.92 12.40 14.85
CA ILE A 118 -1.89 11.86 13.50
C ILE A 118 -1.64 13.02 12.55
N GLU A 119 -0.67 12.85 11.66
CA GLU A 119 -0.39 13.78 10.58
C GLU A 119 -0.21 13.00 9.28
N GLY A 120 -0.74 13.54 8.18
CA GLY A 120 -0.44 12.99 6.88
C GLY A 120 -0.71 13.94 5.73
N SER A 121 0.02 13.75 4.64
CA SER A 121 0.05 14.67 3.49
C SER A 121 -1.31 14.89 2.82
N GLN A 122 -2.24 13.94 2.96
CA GLN A 122 -3.59 14.00 2.38
C GLN A 122 -4.71 14.12 3.41
N ILE A 123 -4.42 13.93 4.70
CA ILE A 123 -5.41 13.88 5.79
C ILE A 123 -5.29 15.05 6.77
N GLY A 124 -4.25 15.89 6.63
CA GLY A 124 -3.98 16.99 7.54
C GLY A 124 -3.46 16.49 8.88
N ARG A 125 -3.66 17.27 9.94
CA ARG A 125 -3.27 16.93 11.31
C ARG A 125 -4.47 16.92 12.22
N TYR A 126 -4.59 15.89 13.04
CA TYR A 126 -5.61 15.81 14.09
C TYR A 126 -5.09 14.98 15.25
N SER A 127 -5.82 15.02 16.36
CA SER A 127 -5.41 14.36 17.59
C SER A 127 -6.58 13.61 18.22
N ILE A 128 -6.26 12.48 18.86
CA ILE A 128 -7.21 11.62 19.55
C ILE A 128 -6.80 11.54 21.02
N LYS A 129 -7.78 11.62 21.92
CA LYS A 129 -7.62 11.32 23.34
C LYS A 129 -8.57 10.21 23.72
N LEU A 130 -8.26 9.48 24.78
CA LEU A 130 -9.19 8.51 25.36
C LEU A 130 -10.45 9.21 25.86
N ASP A 131 -11.60 8.60 25.58
CA ASP A 131 -12.86 8.95 26.24
C ASP A 131 -12.81 8.43 27.67
N ARG A 132 -13.02 9.33 28.64
CA ARG A 132 -12.99 9.00 30.08
C ARG A 132 -14.37 8.69 30.64
N THR A 133 -15.41 8.74 29.81
CA THR A 133 -16.78 8.47 30.22
C THR A 133 -17.15 6.99 30.13
N ASP A 134 -16.34 6.20 29.42
CA ASP A 134 -16.45 4.74 29.37
C ASP A 134 -15.50 4.09 30.37
N ASN A 135 -16.00 3.12 31.13
CA ASN A 135 -15.22 2.33 32.09
C ASN A 135 -14.50 1.13 31.42
N SER A 136 -14.54 1.01 30.10
CA SER A 136 -13.89 -0.07 29.38
C SER A 136 -12.36 0.11 29.34
N GLN A 137 -11.63 -1.00 29.56
CA GLN A 137 -10.17 -0.99 29.46
C GLN A 137 -9.77 -0.89 27.98
N HIS A 138 -9.10 0.19 27.60
CA HIS A 138 -8.71 0.47 26.20
C HIS A 138 -7.29 0.01 25.83
N TYR A 139 -6.60 -0.74 26.69
CA TYR A 139 -5.24 -1.18 26.41
C TYR A 139 -5.24 -2.52 25.65
N LYS A 140 -4.22 -2.72 24.81
CA LYS A 140 -3.97 -4.05 24.23
C LYS A 140 -3.42 -4.92 25.35
N ASP A 141 -4.22 -5.86 25.87
CA ASP A 141 -3.70 -6.91 26.73
C ASP A 141 -2.56 -7.61 25.99
N ALA A 142 -1.31 -7.33 26.38
CA ALA A 142 -0.20 -8.22 26.08
C ALA A 142 -0.48 -9.49 26.88
N LYS A 143 -1.13 -10.47 26.26
CA LYS A 143 -1.23 -11.81 26.85
C LYS A 143 0.18 -12.27 27.19
N GLN A 144 0.47 -12.38 28.49
CA GLN A 144 1.64 -13.05 29.04
C GLN A 144 1.65 -14.53 28.60
#